data_AF-A0A2R6NZD3-F1
#
_entry.id   AF-A0A2R6NZD3-F1
#
_cell.length_a   1.000
_cell.length_b   1.000
_cell.length_c   1.000
_cell.angle_alpha   90.00
_cell.angle_beta   90.00
_cell.angle_gamma   90.00
#
_symmetry.space_group_name_H-M   'P 1'
#
loop_
_entity.id
_entity.type
_entity.pdbx_description
1 polymer ?
#
loop_
_entity_poly.entity_id
_entity_poly.type
_entity_poly.pdbx_seq_one_letter_code
_entity_poly.pdbx_strand_id
1 'polypeptide(L)' 'MKPLQAQGIETFELDVTNSDSIASIRSRIEDLTGGKLDILVNNACVCIVMAYAKS' A
#
# COMPACT_ATOMS: atom_id res chain seq x y z
N MET A 1 7.53 -7.04 10.09
CA MET A 1 8.42 -6.80 8.94
C MET A 1 9.92 -6.67 9.29
N LYS A 2 10.40 -7.33 10.37
CA LYS A 2 11.81 -7.31 10.82
C LYS A 2 12.88 -7.59 9.72
N PRO A 3 12.69 -8.54 8.79
CA PRO A 3 13.69 -8.78 7.73
C PRO A 3 13.76 -7.69 6.67
N LEU A 4 12.70 -6.89 6.47
CA LEU A 4 12.69 -5.76 5.54
C LEU A 4 13.33 -4.53 6.16
N GLN A 5 13.06 -4.28 7.46
CA GLN A 5 13.71 -3.21 8.21
C GLN A 5 15.23 -3.40 8.27
N ALA A 6 15.72 -4.64 8.40
CA ALA A 6 17.15 -4.93 8.34
C ALA A 6 17.79 -4.58 6.97
N GLN A 7 16.99 -4.49 5.91
CA GLN A 7 17.40 -4.06 4.57
C GLN A 7 17.18 -2.56 4.34
N GLY A 8 16.79 -1.80 5.37
CA GLY A 8 16.49 -0.37 5.26
C GLY A 8 15.12 -0.07 4.64
N ILE A 9 14.24 -1.06 4.54
CA ILE A 9 12.87 -0.87 4.03
C ILE A 9 11.94 -0.58 5.20
N GLU A 10 11.41 0.64 5.24
CA GLU A 10 10.31 1.01 6.14
C GLU A 10 8.97 0.54 5.55
N THR A 11 8.05 0.18 6.43
CA THR A 11 6.83 -0.52 6.05
C THR A 11 5.65 0.02 6.82
N PHE A 12 4.55 0.29 6.11
CA PHE A 12 3.33 0.84 6.68
C PHE A 12 2.15 -0.07 6.38
N GLU A 13 1.16 -0.09 7.27
CA GLU A 13 -0.15 -0.65 6.97
C GLU A 13 -0.92 0.34 6.08
N LEU A 14 -1.53 -0.16 5.01
CA LEU A 14 -2.29 0.65 4.05
C LEU A 14 -3.45 -0.19 3.49
N ASP A 15 -4.65 0.35 3.57
CA ASP A 15 -5.79 -0.10 2.77
C ASP A 15 -5.90 0.79 1.53
N VAL A 16 -5.55 0.23 0.37
CA VAL A 16 -5.55 0.93 -0.93
C VAL A 16 -6.95 1.29 -1.43
N THR A 17 -8.01 0.82 -0.77
CA THR A 17 -9.41 1.15 -1.08
C THR A 17 -10.02 2.17 -0.12
N ASN A 18 -9.31 2.54 0.94
CA ASN A 18 -9.78 3.47 1.98
C ASN A 18 -9.06 4.83 1.88
N SER A 19 -9.82 5.88 1.59
CA SER A 19 -9.30 7.24 1.42
C SER A 19 -8.60 7.82 2.66
N ASP A 20 -9.09 7.52 3.86
CA ASP A 20 -8.48 8.01 5.11
C ASP A 20 -7.14 7.32 5.38
N SER A 21 -7.06 6.01 5.08
CA SER A 21 -5.81 5.25 5.14
C SER A 21 -4.76 5.81 4.17
N ILE A 22 -5.17 6.10 2.94
CA ILE A 22 -4.31 6.72 1.91
C ILE A 22 -3.83 8.10 2.36
N ALA A 23 -4.73 8.95 2.87
CA ALA A 23 -4.38 10.31 3.32
C ALA A 23 -3.38 10.28 4.49
N SER A 24 -3.59 9.38 5.46
CA SER A 24 -2.69 9.20 6.60
C SER A 24 -1.28 8.78 6.17
N ILE A 25 -1.19 7.78 5.28
CA ILE A 25 0.10 7.30 4.77
C ILE A 25 0.78 8.35 3.89
N ARG A 26 0.02 9.07 3.07
CA ARG A 26 0.57 10.18 2.29
C ARG A 26 1.24 11.22 3.18
N SER A 27 0.55 11.69 4.23
CA SER A 27 1.13 12.66 5.18
C SER A 27 2.42 12.12 5.79
N ARG A 28 2.43 10.83 6.17
CA ARG A 28 3.61 10.19 6.75
C ARG A 28 4.79 10.10 5.76
N ILE A 29 4.52 9.77 4.50
CA ILE A 29 5.54 9.72 3.45
C ILE A 29 6.06 11.13 3.17
N GLU A 30 5.18 12.14 3.09
CA GLU A 30 5.58 13.53 2.89
C GLU A 30 6.56 14.00 3.99
N ASP A 31 6.28 13.67 5.25
CA ASP A 31 7.19 13.96 6.39
C ASP A 31 8.55 13.27 6.26
N LEU A 32 8.59 12.04 5.74
CA LEU A 32 9.80 11.23 5.63
C LEU A 32 10.68 11.58 4.43
N THR A 33 10.06 11.95 3.31
CA THR A 33 10.76 12.15 2.03
C THR A 33 10.89 13.62 1.63
N GLY A 34 10.36 14.55 2.44
CA GLY A 34 10.29 15.97 2.07
C GLY A 34 9.29 16.23 0.96
N GLY A 35 8.22 15.43 0.89
CA GLY A 35 7.11 15.64 -0.04
C GLY A 35 7.25 15.01 -1.42
N LYS A 36 8.31 14.22 -1.68
CA LYS A 36 8.55 13.61 -3.01
C LYS A 36 8.41 12.09 -2.96
N LEU A 37 7.70 11.52 -3.93
CA LEU A 37 7.68 10.09 -4.22
C LEU A 37 8.09 9.89 -5.68
N ASP A 38 9.31 9.38 -5.91
CA ASP A 38 9.84 9.20 -7.27
C ASP A 38 9.18 8.05 -8.03
N ILE A 39 8.86 6.96 -7.33
CA ILE A 39 8.34 5.73 -7.94
C ILE A 39 7.18 5.19 -7.11
N LEU A 40 6.06 4.91 -7.77
CA LEU A 40 4.91 4.21 -7.21
C LEU A 40 4.67 2.93 -7.99
N VAL A 41 4.67 1.78 -7.30
CA VAL A 41 4.29 0.49 -7.87
C VAL A 41 2.93 0.09 -7.32
N ASN A 42 1.89 0.19 -8.14
CA ASN A 42 0.54 -0.25 -7.75
C ASN A 42 0.41 -1.78 -7.91
N ASN A 43 0.88 -2.51 -6.90
CA ASN A 43 0.88 -3.98 -6.90
C ASN A 43 -0.21 -4.60 -6.00
N ALA A 44 -1.18 -3.82 -5.52
CA ALA A 44 -2.24 -4.34 -4.68
C ALA A 44 -3.47 -4.69 -5.53
N CYS A 45 -3.93 -5.94 -5.46
CA CYS A 45 -5.19 -6.36 -6.06
C CYS A 45 -5.79 -7.54 -5.30
N VAL A 46 -7.09 -7.75 -5.50
CA VAL A 46 -7.80 -8.95 -5.05
C VAL A 46 -8.44 -9.59 -6.28
N CYS A 47 -8.13 -10.85 -6.54
CA CYS A 47 -8.79 -11.63 -7.57
C CYS A 47 -9.96 -12.41 -6.95
N ILE A 48 -11.19 -12.02 -7.27
CA ILE A 48 -12.39 -12.72 -6.82
C ILE A 48 -12.87 -13.63 -7.95
N VAL A 49 -12.85 -14.94 -7.74
CA VAL A 49 -13.45 -15.90 -8.67
C VAL A 49 -14.91 -16.10 -8.28
N MET A 50 -15.83 -15.50 -9.02
CA MET A 50 -17.25 -15.87 -8.91
C MET A 50 -17.47 -17.20 -9.63
N ALA A 51 -17.78 -18.26 -8.88
CA ALA A 51 -18.27 -19.49 -9.45
C ALA A 51 -19.67 -19.24 -10.01
N TYR A 52 -19.80 -19.25 -11.34
CA TYR A 52 -21.12 -19.29 -11.98
C TYR A 52 -21.72 -20.67 -11.79
N ALA A 53 -22.76 -20.77 -10.96
CA ALA A 53 -23.62 -21.95 -10.94
C ALA A 53 -24.37 -21.99 -12.29
N LYS A 54 -24.08 -23.02 -13.09
CA LYS A 54 -24.78 -23.28 -14.34
C LYS A 54 -26.21 -23.73 -14.00
N SER A 55 -27.18 -22.88 -14.31
CA SER A 55 -28.60 -23.24 -14.33
C SER A 55 -28.90 -24.30 -15.38
#